data_AF-A0A916H0E3-F1
#
_entry.id   AF-A0A916H0E3-F1
#
_cell.length_a   1.000
_cell.length_b   1.000
_cell.length_c   1.000
_cell.angle_alpha   90.00
_cell.angle_beta   90.00
_cell.angle_gamma   90.00
#
_symmetry.space_group_name_H-M   'P 1'
#
loop_
_entity.id
_entity.type
_entity.pdbx_description
1 polymer ?
#
loop_
_entity_poly.entity_id
_entity_poly.type
_entity_poly.pdbx_seq_one_letter_code
_entity_poly.pdbx_strand_id
1 'polypeptide(L)' 'LDAALAHVMLCGNPAMVADATAALAARGFRKHKRKEPGQISMETYW' A
#
# COMPACT_ATOMS: atom_id res chain seq x y z
N LEU A 1 3.33 9.97 8.97
CA LEU A 1 3.77 9.05 7.91
C LEU A 1 3.82 9.83 6.61
N ASP A 2 5.04 10.11 6.16
CA ASP A 2 5.32 10.83 4.92
C ASP A 2 5.61 9.80 3.82
N ALA A 3 4.94 9.93 2.67
CA ALA A 3 5.14 9.04 1.52
C ALA A 3 6.52 9.21 0.87
N ALA A 4 7.28 10.27 1.16
CA ALA A 4 8.66 10.41 0.71
C ALA A 4 9.66 9.59 1.54
N LEU A 5 9.30 9.21 2.78
CA LEU A 5 10.23 8.64 3.76
C LEU A 5 9.81 7.26 4.28
N ALA A 6 8.60 6.80 3.97
CA ALA A 6 8.07 5.55 4.49
C ALA A 6 7.66 4.57 3.39
N HIS A 7 7.94 3.30 3.64
CA HIS A 7 7.41 2.16 2.87
C HIS A 7 6.49 1.34 3.77
N VAL A 8 5.32 0.96 3.28
CA VAL A 8 4.27 0.26 4.03
C VAL A 8 4.00 -1.08 3.38
N MET A 9 3.99 -2.15 4.18
CA MET A 9 3.55 -3.48 3.76
C MET A 9 2.21 -3.82 4.40
N LEU A 10 1.22 -4.19 3.57
CA LEU A 10 -0.11 -4.63 4.00
C LEU A 10 -0.23 -6.15 3.82
N CYS A 11 -0.66 -6.86 4.86
CA CYS A 11 -0.99 -8.28 4.79
C CYS A 11 -2.26 -8.55 5.58
N GLY A 12 -3.24 -9.20 4.95
CA GLY A 12 -4.50 -9.54 5.61
C GLY A 12 -5.60 -9.90 4.64
N ASN A 13 -6.85 -9.79 5.12
CA ASN A 13 -8.04 -10.00 4.31
C ASN A 13 -8.05 -9.04 3.10
N PRO A 14 -8.40 -9.50 1.87
CA PRO A 14 -8.61 -8.66 0.70
C PRO A 14 -9.38 -7.36 0.96
N ALA A 15 -10.46 -7.40 1.75
CA ALA A 15 -11.25 -6.21 2.07
C ALA A 15 -10.43 -5.18 2.87
N MET A 16 -9.76 -5.63 3.93
CA MET A 16 -8.89 -4.78 4.75
C MET A 16 -7.73 -4.20 3.94
N VAL A 17 -7.11 -5.01 3.07
CA VAL A 17 -6.00 -4.57 2.22
C VAL A 17 -6.47 -3.48 1.24
N ALA A 18 -7.65 -3.65 0.64
CA ALA A 18 -8.23 -2.65 -0.25
C ALA A 18 -8.52 -1.33 0.48
N ASP A 19 -9.18 -1.40 1.64
CA ASP A 19 -9.53 -0.22 2.45
C ASP A 19 -8.28 0.53 2.92
N ALA A 20 -7.29 -0.19 3.44
CA ALA A 20 -6.03 0.40 3.88
C ALA A 20 -5.24 1.02 2.71
N THR A 21 -5.26 0.39 1.53
CA THR A 21 -4.62 0.93 0.33
C THR A 21 -5.29 2.24 -0.11
N ALA A 22 -6.62 2.32 -0.08
CA ALA A 22 -7.35 3.54 -0.43
C ALA A 22 -7.05 4.69 0.55
N ALA A 23 -7.01 4.40 1.86
CA ALA A 23 -6.66 5.38 2.88
C ALA A 23 -5.22 5.89 2.73
N LEU A 24 -4.27 5.03 2.37
CA LEU A 24 -2.88 5.41 2.11
C LEU A 24 -2.74 6.20 0.79
N ALA A 25 -3.50 5.83 -0.25
CA ALA A 25 -3.51 6.54 -1.52
C ALA A 25 -3.99 8.00 -1.36
N ALA A 26 -5.02 8.23 -0.54
CA ALA A 26 -5.49 9.57 -0.19
C ALA A 26 -4.42 10.43 0.51
N ARG A 27 -3.38 9.80 1.08
CA ARG A 27 -2.25 10.44 1.76
C ARG A 27 -1.01 10.55 0.86
N GLY A 28 -1.11 10.23 -0.42
CA GLY A 28 -0.03 10.34 -1.40
C GLY A 28 0.86 9.10 -1.54
N PHE A 29 0.54 8.00 -0.86
CA PHE A 29 1.25 6.73 -1.04
C PHE A 29 0.81 6.07 -2.35
N ARG A 30 1.75 5.41 -3.05
CA ARG A 30 1.48 4.75 -4.33
C ARG A 30 1.80 3.27 -4.21
N LYS A 31 0.99 2.44 -4.88
CA LYS A 31 1.24 1.00 -4.97
C LYS A 31 2.57 0.74 -5.67
N HIS A 32 3.43 -0.04 -5.03
CA HIS A 32 4.65 -0.53 -5.63
C HIS A 32 4.32 -1.57 -6.72
N LYS A 33 4.85 -1.37 -7.92
CA LYS A 33 4.80 -2.34 -9.01
C LYS A 33 6.21 -2.59 -9.53
N ARG A 34 6.45 -3.74 -10.15
CA ARG A 34 7.76 -4.12 -10.69
C ARG A 34 8.37 -3.07 -11.64
N LYS A 35 7.54 -2.35 -12.40
CA LYS A 35 7.97 -1.31 -13.35
C LYS A 35 7.82 0.12 -12.80
N GLU A 36 7.10 0.30 -11.70
CA GLU A 36 6.75 1.61 -11.15
C GLU A 36 6.98 1.56 -9.64
N PRO A 37 8.13 2.09 -9.16
CA PRO A 37 8.40 2.15 -7.73
C PRO A 37 7.30 2.93 -7.00
N GLY A 38 6.82 2.35 -5.91
CA GLY A 38 5.88 2.96 -4.99
C GLY A 38 6.18 2.54 -3.56
N GLN A 39 5.40 3.07 -2.63
CA GLN A 39 5.58 2.94 -1.19
C GLN A 39 4.70 1.86 -0.55
N ILE A 40 3.74 1.28 -1.29
CA ILE A 40 2.82 0.27 -0.74
C ILE A 40 3.14 -1.10 -1.37
N SER A 41 3.60 -2.04 -0.55
CA SER A 41 3.60 -3.47 -0.87
C SER A 41 2.39 -4.13 -0.22
N MET A 42 1.77 -5.11 -0.89
CA MET A 42 0.59 -5.75 -0.35
C MET A 42 0.51 -7.23 -0.74
N GLU A 43 0.03 -8.04 0.20
CA GLU A 43 -0.28 -9.45 0.03
C GLU A 43 -1.64 -9.74 0.66
N THR A 44 -2.45 -10.57 0.00
CA THR A 44 -3.73 -11.04 0.56
C THR A 44 -3.57 -12.44 1.09
N TYR A 45 -4.16 -12.72 2.24
CA TYR A 45 -3.99 -13.97 2.97
C TYR A 45 -4.76 -15.17 2.35
N TRP A 46 -5.59 -14.93 1.32
CA TRP A 46 -6.24 -15.92 0.47
C TRP A 46 -6.68 -15.30 -0.86
#